data_AF-A0A3A6U373-F1
#
_entry.id   AF-A0A3A6U373-F1
#
_cell.length_a   1.000
_cell.length_b   1.000
_cell.length_c   1.000
_cell.angle_alpha   90.00
_cell.angle_beta   90.00
_cell.angle_gamma   90.00
#
_symmetry.space_group_name_H-M   'P 1'
#
loop_
_entity.id
_entity.type
_entity.pdbx_description
1 polymer ?
#
loop_
_entity_poly.entity_id
_entity_poly.type
_entity_poly.pdbx_seq_one_letter_code
_entity_poly.pdbx_strand_id
1 'polypeptide(L)'
;MKKIQLLIFCFSLSLCISPLSLAKEYLSSKDFISQSFNGEPSQRKVYWLEDDTKKTIESILGHRFKKLRLRYWQHKQQTVWILNEIGKESPITIGIHIRDNKIVRTKVLVYRESRGDEVRHDFFTNQFVNAELTDELKLSKHIDGISGATLSVNALTKVSRIALMLHKEVLSE
;
A
#
# COMPACT_ATOMS: atom_id res chain seq x y z
N MET A 1 62.31 26.39 31.31
CA MET A 1 61.55 25.13 31.48
C MET A 1 60.07 25.39 31.21
N LYS A 2 59.53 25.00 30.06
CA LYS A 2 58.09 25.05 29.76
C LYS A 2 57.68 23.66 29.26
N LYS A 3 56.82 22.96 30.02
CA LYS A 3 56.26 21.66 29.62
C LYS A 3 55.01 21.93 28.78
N ILE A 4 55.02 21.49 27.53
CA ILE A 4 53.86 21.50 26.63
C ILE A 4 53.06 20.23 26.94
N GLN A 5 51.87 20.37 27.51
CA GLN A 5 50.93 19.27 27.66
C GLN A 5 50.15 19.10 26.36
N LEU A 6 50.42 17.99 25.68
CA LEU A 6 49.69 17.54 24.49
C LEU A 6 48.34 16.98 24.95
N LEU A 7 47.27 17.73 24.72
CA LEU A 7 45.90 17.33 25.04
C LEU A 7 45.33 16.54 23.86
N ILE A 8 45.40 15.21 23.95
CA ILE A 8 44.82 14.30 22.94
C ILE A 8 43.30 14.26 23.17
N PHE A 9 42.57 15.00 22.35
CA PHE A 9 41.12 14.94 22.28
C PHE A 9 40.70 13.73 21.44
N CYS A 10 40.47 12.58 22.09
CA CYS A 10 39.90 11.39 21.44
C CYS A 10 38.42 11.63 21.11
N PHE A 11 38.15 12.15 19.91
CA PHE A 11 36.80 12.21 19.35
C PHE A 11 36.38 10.80 18.93
N SER A 12 35.72 10.07 19.84
CA SER A 12 35.14 8.76 19.51
C SER A 12 33.95 8.95 18.56
N LEU A 13 34.18 8.71 17.28
CA LEU A 13 33.16 8.71 16.24
C LEU A 13 32.32 7.44 16.38
N SER A 14 31.28 7.48 17.22
CA SER A 14 30.30 6.39 17.32
C SER A 14 29.48 6.36 16.03
N LEU A 15 29.83 5.45 15.13
CA LEU A 15 29.08 5.15 13.92
C LEU A 15 27.78 4.45 14.35
N CYS A 16 26.69 5.21 14.53
CA CYS A 16 25.36 4.64 14.67
C CYS A 16 24.94 4.03 13.33
N ILE A 17 25.26 2.75 13.12
CA ILE A 17 24.73 1.97 12.00
C ILE A 17 23.27 1.66 12.35
N SER A 18 22.34 2.47 11.86
CA SER A 18 20.92 2.11 11.89
C SER A 18 20.69 0.90 10.98
N PRO A 19 19.93 -0.12 11.42
CA PRO A 19 19.62 -1.25 10.56
C PRO A 19 18.74 -0.75 9.41
N LEU A 20 19.31 -0.71 8.20
CA LEU A 20 18.54 -0.46 7.01
C LEU A 20 17.56 -1.64 6.85
N SER A 21 16.26 -1.38 7.01
CA SER A 21 15.25 -2.40 6.74
C SER A 21 15.30 -2.74 5.25
N LEU A 22 15.71 -3.97 4.93
CA LEU A 22 15.76 -4.44 3.55
C LEU A 22 14.31 -4.60 3.06
N ALA A 23 14.03 -4.05 1.87
CA ALA A 23 12.76 -4.29 1.21
C ALA A 23 12.58 -5.79 0.94
N LYS A 24 11.49 -6.36 1.43
CA LYS A 24 11.11 -7.75 1.22
C LYS A 24 9.97 -7.83 0.21
N GLU A 25 10.28 -8.36 -0.97
CA GLU A 25 9.27 -8.68 -1.98
C GLU A 25 8.67 -10.06 -1.66
N TYR A 26 7.36 -10.07 -1.43
CA TYR A 26 6.58 -11.27 -1.14
C TYR A 26 5.92 -11.85 -2.40
N LEU A 27 5.55 -10.98 -3.33
CA LEU A 27 4.96 -11.34 -4.60
C LEU A 27 5.23 -10.21 -5.59
N SER A 28 5.76 -10.53 -6.77
CA SER A 28 6.01 -9.52 -7.78
C SER A 28 4.68 -8.91 -8.28
N SER A 29 4.72 -7.64 -8.68
CA SER A 29 3.56 -6.97 -9.29
C SER A 29 3.06 -7.73 -10.53
N LYS A 30 3.98 -8.25 -11.35
CA LYS A 30 3.66 -9.01 -12.55
C LYS A 30 2.90 -10.29 -12.20
N ASP A 31 3.36 -11.03 -11.21
CA ASP A 31 2.72 -12.28 -10.79
C ASP A 31 1.36 -12.02 -10.17
N PHE A 32 1.22 -10.98 -9.34
CA PHE A 32 -0.08 -10.61 -8.79
C PHE A 32 -1.10 -10.29 -9.89
N ILE A 33 -0.73 -9.48 -10.89
CA ILE A 33 -1.60 -9.14 -12.03
C ILE A 33 -1.97 -10.41 -12.81
N SER A 34 -0.98 -11.25 -13.13
CA SER A 34 -1.21 -12.50 -13.86
C SER A 34 -2.17 -13.43 -13.10
N GLN A 35 -1.93 -13.64 -11.80
CA GLN A 35 -2.79 -14.47 -10.96
C GLN A 35 -4.22 -13.90 -10.81
N SER A 36 -4.36 -12.58 -10.76
CA SER A 36 -5.68 -11.92 -10.60
C SER A 36 -6.59 -12.16 -11.81
N PHE A 37 -6.02 -12.24 -13.00
CA PHE A 37 -6.76 -12.51 -14.23
C PHE A 37 -6.65 -13.97 -14.70
N ASN A 38 -6.20 -14.90 -13.85
CA ASN A 38 -6.00 -16.31 -14.21
C ASN A 38 -5.12 -16.51 -15.47
N GLY A 39 -4.12 -15.65 -15.66
CA GLY A 39 -3.24 -15.67 -16.83
C GLY A 39 -3.80 -15.01 -18.08
N GLU A 40 -5.07 -14.59 -18.08
CA GLU A 40 -5.68 -13.89 -19.21
C GLU A 40 -4.98 -12.55 -19.49
N PRO A 41 -4.89 -12.14 -20.77
CA PRO A 41 -4.32 -10.85 -21.12
C PRO A 41 -5.14 -9.72 -20.50
N SER A 42 -4.44 -8.77 -19.87
CA SER A 42 -5.02 -7.56 -19.30
C SER A 42 -4.46 -6.32 -19.98
N GLN A 43 -5.29 -5.30 -20.10
CA GLN A 43 -4.88 -4.01 -20.63
C GLN A 43 -4.33 -3.16 -19.50
N ARG A 44 -3.09 -2.69 -19.66
CA ARG A 44 -2.52 -1.68 -18.77
C ARG A 44 -3.06 -0.32 -19.18
N LYS A 45 -3.78 0.33 -18.27
CA LYS A 45 -4.39 1.65 -18.47
C LYS A 45 -3.83 2.67 -17.49
N VAL A 46 -4.10 3.94 -17.77
CA VAL A 46 -3.69 5.08 -16.96
C VAL A 46 -4.93 5.89 -16.63
N TYR A 47 -5.15 6.12 -15.34
CA TYR A 47 -6.17 7.03 -14.84
C TYR A 47 -5.52 8.36 -14.47
N TRP A 48 -5.97 9.45 -15.06
CA TRP A 48 -5.53 10.80 -14.72
C TRP A 48 -6.40 11.35 -13.59
N LEU A 49 -5.76 11.81 -12.51
CA LEU A 49 -6.49 12.23 -11.32
C LEU A 49 -7.05 13.63 -11.53
N GLU A 50 -8.37 13.72 -11.58
CA GLU A 50 -9.08 15.00 -11.46
C GLU A 50 -8.99 15.54 -10.03
N ASP A 51 -9.23 16.85 -9.88
CA ASP A 51 -9.09 17.51 -8.58
C ASP A 51 -10.02 16.94 -7.51
N ASP A 52 -11.25 16.54 -7.88
CA ASP A 52 -12.23 16.03 -6.93
C ASP A 52 -11.96 14.57 -6.52
N THR A 53 -11.56 13.71 -7.45
CA THR A 53 -11.06 12.35 -7.13
C THR A 53 -9.82 12.45 -6.23
N LYS A 54 -8.91 13.39 -6.53
CA LYS A 54 -7.71 13.61 -5.71
C LYS A 54 -8.08 14.05 -4.28
N LYS A 55 -9.01 15.00 -4.10
CA LYS A 55 -9.50 15.40 -2.78
C LYS A 55 -10.12 14.21 -2.03
N THR A 56 -10.87 13.38 -2.73
CA THR A 56 -11.48 12.17 -2.15
C THR A 56 -10.42 11.18 -1.67
N ILE A 57 -9.37 10.95 -2.46
CA ILE A 57 -8.21 10.15 -2.05
C ILE A 57 -7.55 10.76 -0.80
N GLU A 58 -7.29 12.07 -0.78
CA GLU A 58 -6.67 12.75 0.38
C GLU A 58 -7.53 12.63 1.65
N SER A 59 -8.85 12.67 1.52
CA SER A 59 -9.83 12.43 2.61
C SER A 59 -9.69 11.01 3.18
N ILE A 60 -9.56 9.99 2.32
CA ILE A 60 -9.38 8.61 2.75
C ILE A 60 -8.01 8.41 3.41
N LEU A 61 -6.96 9.02 2.84
CA LEU A 61 -5.59 8.89 3.32
C LEU A 61 -5.33 9.67 4.62
N GLY A 62 -5.98 10.81 4.81
CA GLY A 62 -5.67 11.76 5.88
C GLY A 62 -4.35 12.51 5.65
N HIS A 63 -3.79 12.48 4.44
CA HIS A 63 -2.62 13.24 4.04
C HIS A 63 -2.65 13.57 2.55
N ARG A 64 -1.74 14.45 2.12
CA ARG A 64 -1.63 14.87 0.72
C ARG A 64 -1.25 13.74 -0.22
N PHE A 65 -1.89 13.70 -1.39
CA PHE A 65 -1.63 12.72 -2.44
C PHE A 65 -0.92 13.41 -3.62
N LYS A 66 0.37 13.11 -3.80
CA LYS A 66 1.23 13.86 -4.72
C LYS A 66 1.21 13.37 -6.17
N LYS A 67 0.54 12.25 -6.46
CA LYS A 67 0.51 11.68 -7.81
C LYS A 67 -0.50 12.42 -8.68
N LEU A 68 -0.21 12.51 -9.98
CA LEU A 68 -1.10 13.08 -11.00
C LEU A 68 -1.87 12.02 -11.78
N ARG A 69 -1.39 10.78 -11.74
CA ARG A 69 -1.99 9.64 -12.45
C ARG A 69 -1.67 8.33 -11.76
N LEU A 70 -2.53 7.34 -11.97
CA LEU A 70 -2.38 5.99 -11.48
C LEU A 70 -2.40 5.01 -12.65
N ARG A 71 -1.60 3.96 -12.54
CA ARG A 71 -1.65 2.83 -13.47
C ARG A 71 -2.54 1.76 -12.87
N TYR A 72 -3.34 1.15 -13.72
CA TYR A 72 -4.15 0.00 -13.36
C TYR A 72 -4.18 -1.00 -14.51
N TRP A 73 -4.64 -2.20 -14.22
CA TRP A 73 -4.86 -3.23 -15.22
C TRP A 73 -6.32 -3.59 -15.25
N GLN A 74 -6.87 -3.79 -16.44
CA GLN A 74 -8.27 -4.12 -16.62
C GLN A 74 -8.42 -5.33 -17.54
N HIS A 75 -9.35 -6.20 -17.19
CA HIS A 75 -9.84 -7.27 -18.04
C HIS A 75 -11.35 -7.39 -17.82
N LYS A 76 -12.16 -7.08 -18.86
CA LYS A 76 -13.62 -6.97 -18.75
C LYS A 76 -14.01 -5.98 -17.62
N GLN A 77 -14.97 -6.35 -16.77
CA GLN A 77 -15.42 -5.57 -15.60
C GLN A 77 -14.58 -5.83 -14.35
N GLN A 78 -13.29 -6.14 -14.51
CA GLN A 78 -12.37 -6.41 -13.42
C GLN A 78 -11.18 -5.49 -13.51
N THR A 79 -10.72 -5.00 -12.36
CA THR A 79 -9.56 -4.12 -12.28
C THR A 79 -8.55 -4.62 -11.24
N VAL A 80 -7.27 -4.42 -11.52
CA VAL A 80 -6.17 -4.63 -10.59
C VAL A 80 -5.45 -3.31 -10.36
N TRP A 81 -5.29 -2.97 -9.09
CA TRP A 81 -4.62 -1.77 -8.62
C TRP A 81 -3.38 -2.16 -7.82
N ILE A 82 -2.27 -1.50 -8.10
CA ILE A 82 -1.04 -1.63 -7.30
C ILE A 82 -0.71 -0.25 -6.76
N LEU A 83 -0.94 -0.08 -5.47
CA LEU A 83 -0.86 1.19 -4.78
C LEU A 83 0.15 1.10 -3.64
N ASN A 84 0.74 2.24 -3.29
CA ASN A 84 1.66 2.35 -2.17
C ASN A 84 1.04 3.25 -1.11
N GLU A 85 1.15 2.84 0.14
CA GLU A 85 0.76 3.66 1.29
C GLU A 85 1.78 3.51 2.41
N ILE A 86 2.00 4.60 3.15
CA ILE A 86 2.93 4.60 4.29
C ILE A 86 2.40 3.71 5.41
N GLY A 87 3.24 2.79 5.90
CA GLY A 87 2.98 2.06 7.13
C GLY A 87 3.30 2.92 8.34
N LYS A 88 4.31 2.52 9.11
CA LYS A 88 4.88 3.34 10.17
C LYS A 88 5.87 4.37 9.63
N GLU A 89 6.80 3.93 8.80
CA GLU A 89 7.97 4.71 8.36
C GLU A 89 8.30 4.50 6.88
N SER A 90 7.83 3.40 6.26
CA SER A 90 8.14 3.05 4.88
C SER A 90 6.89 2.63 4.09
N PRO A 91 6.89 2.81 2.76
CA PRO A 91 5.74 2.47 1.93
C PRO A 91 5.56 0.94 1.85
N ILE A 92 4.32 0.51 2.01
CA ILE A 92 3.85 -0.85 1.73
C ILE A 92 3.29 -0.86 0.31
N THR A 93 3.72 -1.79 -0.53
CA THR A 93 3.17 -1.97 -1.88
C THR A 93 2.07 -3.03 -1.83
N ILE A 94 0.85 -2.64 -2.20
CA ILE A 94 -0.36 -3.44 -2.01
C ILE A 94 -1.04 -3.66 -3.37
N GLY A 95 -1.35 -4.91 -3.67
CA GLY A 95 -2.13 -5.31 -4.83
C GLY A 95 -3.59 -5.57 -4.42
N ILE A 96 -4.54 -4.96 -5.14
CA ILE A 96 -5.97 -5.15 -4.95
C ILE A 96 -6.59 -5.58 -6.29
N HIS A 97 -7.29 -6.71 -6.30
CA HIS A 97 -8.09 -7.19 -7.42
C HIS A 97 -9.58 -7.05 -7.10
N ILE A 98 -10.32 -6.43 -8.01
CA ILE A 98 -11.74 -6.09 -7.83
C ILE A 98 -12.51 -6.62 -9.03
N ARG A 99 -13.67 -7.23 -8.74
CA ARG A 99 -14.66 -7.73 -9.70
C ARG A 99 -16.04 -7.53 -9.10
N ASP A 100 -17.01 -7.14 -9.92
CA ASP A 100 -18.41 -6.95 -9.50
C ASP A 100 -18.52 -5.99 -8.30
N ASN A 101 -17.77 -4.87 -8.33
CA ASN A 101 -17.67 -3.87 -7.25
C ASN A 101 -17.19 -4.41 -5.89
N LYS A 102 -16.65 -5.63 -5.86
CA LYS A 102 -16.17 -6.34 -4.66
C LYS A 102 -14.69 -6.65 -4.76
N ILE A 103 -14.00 -6.56 -3.63
CA ILE A 103 -12.62 -7.05 -3.56
C ILE A 103 -12.63 -8.58 -3.67
N VAL A 104 -11.92 -9.10 -4.67
CA VAL A 104 -11.66 -10.53 -4.84
C VAL A 104 -10.41 -10.94 -4.10
N ARG A 105 -9.36 -10.10 -4.13
CA ARG A 105 -8.07 -10.43 -3.53
C ARG A 105 -7.30 -9.18 -3.14
N THR A 106 -6.74 -9.22 -1.93
CA THR A 106 -5.78 -8.24 -1.42
C THR A 106 -4.48 -8.96 -1.08
N LYS A 107 -3.33 -8.43 -1.49
CA LYS A 107 -2.01 -8.94 -1.12
C LYS A 107 -1.02 -7.81 -0.87
N VAL A 108 -0.16 -8.00 0.12
CA VAL A 108 1.07 -7.22 0.27
C VAL A 108 2.11 -7.78 -0.70
N LEU A 109 2.62 -6.92 -1.59
CA LEU A 109 3.58 -7.27 -2.62
C LEU A 109 5.01 -7.00 -2.16
N VAL A 110 5.24 -5.83 -1.56
CA VAL A 110 6.54 -5.43 -1.02
C VAL A 110 6.35 -4.76 0.34
N TYR A 111 7.14 -5.17 1.33
CA TYR A 111 7.15 -4.62 2.67
C TYR A 111 8.56 -4.14 3.04
N ARG A 112 8.67 -3.03 3.76
CA ARG A 112 9.94 -2.30 3.95
C ARG A 112 10.17 -1.87 5.39
N GLU A 113 9.49 -2.51 6.33
CA GLU A 113 9.63 -2.24 7.77
C GLU A 113 10.04 -3.52 8.51
N SER A 114 10.58 -3.35 9.71
CA SER A 114 11.10 -4.45 10.52
C SER A 114 10.03 -5.28 11.23
N ARG A 115 8.83 -4.71 11.43
CA ARG A 115 7.71 -5.32 12.15
C ARG A 115 6.40 -4.84 11.54
N GLY A 116 5.33 -5.61 11.71
CA GLY A 116 4.01 -5.27 11.16
C GLY A 116 3.72 -5.96 9.83
N ASP A 117 4.62 -6.83 9.34
CA ASP A 117 4.43 -7.55 8.09
C ASP A 117 3.42 -8.69 8.21
N GLU A 118 2.87 -8.93 9.40
CA GLU A 118 1.83 -9.92 9.68
C GLU A 118 0.58 -9.69 8.78
N VAL A 119 0.33 -8.44 8.39
CA VAL A 119 -0.74 -8.06 7.45
C VAL A 119 -0.60 -8.68 6.05
N ARG A 120 0.55 -9.29 5.71
CA ARG A 120 0.74 -9.97 4.42
C ARG A 120 0.03 -11.32 4.34
N HIS A 121 -0.27 -11.92 5.49
CA HIS A 121 -0.77 -13.28 5.57
C HIS A 121 -2.26 -13.36 5.21
N ASP A 122 -2.65 -14.50 4.67
CA ASP A 122 -4.00 -14.74 4.15
C ASP A 122 -5.06 -14.65 5.26
N PHE A 123 -4.72 -15.03 6.50
CA PHE A 123 -5.63 -14.88 7.64
C PHE A 123 -6.09 -13.42 7.81
N PHE A 124 -5.24 -12.45 7.48
CA PHE A 124 -5.57 -11.04 7.53
C PHE A 124 -6.19 -10.56 6.22
N THR A 125 -5.54 -10.81 5.07
CA THR A 125 -6.00 -10.23 3.81
C THR A 125 -7.32 -10.82 3.31
N ASN A 126 -7.72 -12.01 3.79
CA ASN A 126 -9.02 -12.60 3.46
C ASN A 126 -10.20 -11.81 4.07
N GLN A 127 -9.98 -10.99 5.09
CA GLN A 127 -11.02 -10.12 5.66
C GLN A 127 -11.59 -9.12 4.64
N PHE A 128 -10.78 -8.74 3.64
CA PHE A 128 -11.19 -7.82 2.56
C PHE A 128 -12.04 -8.50 1.49
N VAL A 129 -12.05 -9.83 1.39
CA VAL A 129 -12.78 -10.53 0.33
C VAL A 129 -14.28 -10.23 0.43
N ASN A 130 -14.92 -9.91 -0.69
CA ASN A 130 -16.30 -9.44 -0.80
C ASN A 130 -16.59 -8.11 -0.06
N ALA A 131 -15.58 -7.35 0.35
CA ALA A 131 -15.80 -5.99 0.82
C ALA A 131 -16.15 -5.08 -0.37
N GLU A 132 -17.07 -4.16 -0.13
CA GLU A 132 -17.53 -3.13 -1.05
C GLU A 132 -17.28 -1.76 -0.43
N LEU A 133 -17.36 -0.70 -1.25
CA LEU A 133 -17.32 0.68 -0.76
C LEU A 133 -18.74 1.22 -0.61
N THR A 134 -19.10 1.61 0.61
CA THR A 134 -20.35 2.28 0.95
C THR A 134 -20.36 3.73 0.47
N ASP A 135 -21.53 4.36 0.52
CA ASP A 135 -21.70 5.77 0.10
C ASP A 135 -20.92 6.74 1.00
N GLU A 136 -20.64 6.37 2.25
CA GLU A 136 -19.79 7.13 3.19
C GLU A 136 -18.29 6.85 2.98
N LEU A 137 -17.92 6.25 1.85
CA LEU A 137 -16.54 5.87 1.51
C LEU A 137 -15.92 4.92 2.53
N LYS A 138 -16.70 4.08 3.21
CA LYS A 138 -16.21 3.07 4.15
C LYS A 138 -16.28 1.68 3.51
N LEU A 139 -15.54 0.73 4.07
CA LEU A 139 -15.73 -0.67 3.70
C LEU A 139 -17.04 -1.17 4.30
N SER A 140 -17.78 -1.98 3.55
CA SER A 140 -18.98 -2.67 4.04
C SER A 140 -18.69 -3.73 5.11
N LYS A 141 -17.41 -4.04 5.35
CA LYS A 141 -16.92 -5.00 6.32
C LYS A 141 -15.99 -4.34 7.34
N HIS A 142 -16.07 -4.80 8.58
CA HIS A 142 -15.06 -4.50 9.58
C HIS A 142 -13.78 -5.29 9.29
N ILE A 143 -12.62 -4.66 9.52
CA ILE A 143 -11.30 -5.28 9.39
C ILE A 143 -10.69 -5.28 10.78
N ASP A 144 -10.52 -6.47 11.34
CA ASP A 144 -9.90 -6.69 12.64
C ASP A 144 -8.43 -6.26 12.59
N GLY A 145 -7.98 -5.63 13.66
CA GLY A 145 -6.59 -5.23 13.82
C GLY A 145 -5.65 -6.41 14.05
N ILE A 146 -4.36 -6.16 13.84
CA ILE A 146 -3.28 -7.01 14.33
C ILE A 146 -2.49 -6.22 15.37
N SER A 147 -2.29 -6.83 16.55
CA SER A 147 -1.51 -6.22 17.62
C SER A 147 -0.11 -5.84 17.13
N GLY A 148 0.32 -4.61 17.39
CA GLY A 148 1.61 -4.10 16.94
C GLY A 148 1.71 -3.72 15.46
N ALA A 149 0.65 -3.92 14.67
CA ALA A 149 0.64 -3.63 13.22
C ALA A 149 -0.45 -2.63 12.80
N THR A 150 -1.01 -1.84 13.74
CA THR A 150 -2.14 -0.91 13.50
C THR A 150 -1.94 0.00 12.29
N LEU A 151 -0.74 0.56 12.10
CA LEU A 151 -0.46 1.45 10.96
C LEU A 151 -0.45 0.70 9.63
N SER A 152 0.05 -0.53 9.60
CA SER A 152 0.01 -1.39 8.43
C SER A 152 -1.43 -1.82 8.09
N VAL A 153 -2.24 -2.15 9.11
CA VAL A 153 -3.67 -2.43 8.95
C VAL A 153 -4.39 -1.23 8.34
N ASN A 154 -4.15 -0.03 8.88
CA ASN A 154 -4.74 1.20 8.37
C ASN A 154 -4.33 1.49 6.92
N ALA A 155 -3.07 1.26 6.56
CA ALA A 155 -2.58 1.44 5.19
C ALA A 155 -3.33 0.53 4.20
N LEU A 156 -3.47 -0.77 4.53
CA LEU A 156 -4.20 -1.72 3.68
C LEU A 156 -5.69 -1.36 3.57
N THR A 157 -6.31 -0.93 4.67
CA THR A 157 -7.71 -0.51 4.68
C THR A 157 -7.96 0.73 3.83
N LYS A 158 -7.10 1.75 3.93
CA LYS A 158 -7.19 2.97 3.12
C LYS A 158 -7.00 2.67 1.64
N VAL A 159 -5.98 1.88 1.29
CA VAL A 159 -5.72 1.48 -0.10
C VAL A 159 -6.87 0.67 -0.70
N SER A 160 -7.48 -0.22 0.09
CA SER A 160 -8.65 -1.00 -0.34
C SER A 160 -9.84 -0.10 -0.68
N ARG A 161 -10.11 0.92 0.16
CA ARG A 161 -11.16 1.93 -0.09
C ARG A 161 -10.90 2.73 -1.37
N ILE A 162 -9.66 3.19 -1.55
CA ILE A 162 -9.24 3.93 -2.76
C ILE A 162 -9.40 3.06 -4.01
N ALA A 163 -8.95 1.82 -3.97
CA ALA A 163 -9.04 0.92 -5.12
C ALA A 163 -10.51 0.64 -5.52
N LEU A 164 -11.41 0.46 -4.55
CA LEU A 164 -12.85 0.31 -4.81
C LEU A 164 -13.49 1.56 -5.39
N MET A 165 -13.13 2.74 -4.88
CA MET A 165 -13.60 4.02 -5.43
C MET A 165 -13.16 4.17 -6.89
N LEU A 166 -11.86 4.01 -7.16
CA LEU A 166 -11.31 4.12 -8.51
C LEU A 166 -11.87 3.05 -9.46
N HIS A 167 -12.18 1.85 -8.97
CA HIS A 167 -12.85 0.80 -9.75
C HIS A 167 -14.22 1.27 -10.26
N LYS A 168 -15.02 1.91 -9.40
CA LYS A 168 -16.32 2.44 -9.79
C LYS A 168 -16.16 3.54 -10.86
N GLU A 169 -15.22 4.46 -10.68
CA GLU A 169 -14.96 5.54 -11.62
C GLU A 169 -14.60 5.01 -13.02
N VAL A 170 -13.57 4.15 -13.13
CA VAL A 170 -13.07 3.67 -14.44
C VAL A 170 -13.99 2.69 -15.17
N LEU A 171 -15.02 2.17 -14.51
CA LEU A 171 -16.05 1.32 -15.13
C LEU A 171 -17.38 2.05 -15.37
N SER A 172 -17.51 3.28 -14.88
CA SER A 172 -18.65 4.16 -15.15
C SER A 172 -18.47 5.01 -16.42
N GLU A 173 -17.24 5.07 -16.94
CA GLU A 173 -16.87 5.65 -18.25
C GLU A 173 -17.20 4.68 -19.41
#